data_AF-A0A2M8PKE4-F1
#
_entry.id   AF-A0A2M8PKE4-F1
#
_cell.length_a   1.000
_cell.length_b   1.000
_cell.length_c   1.000
_cell.angle_alpha   90.00
_cell.angle_beta   90.00
_cell.angle_gamma   90.00
#
_symmetry.space_group_name_H-M   'P 1'
#
loop_
_entity.id
_entity.type
_entity.pdbx_description
1 polymer ?
#
loop_
_entity_poly.entity_id
_entity_poly.type
_entity_poly.pdbx_seq_one_letter_code
_entity_poly.pdbx_strand_id
1 'polypeptide(L)'
;MSAPIVAQENLLTNPGFEAPFVAHPGEEPREVAQGWVPWHVPRTDDMPSYQNTQPKYKEAAPDTSRIRSGSNAQQYFSIFEAHDGGV
;
A
#
# COMPACT_ATOMS: atom_id res chain seq x y z
N MET A 1 34.52 19.51 -16.89
CA MET A 1 34.19 19.31 -15.47
C MET A 1 32.75 18.84 -15.41
N SER A 2 32.48 17.60 -15.02
CA SER A 2 31.11 17.09 -14.87
C SER A 2 30.56 17.50 -13.51
N ALA A 3 29.35 18.04 -13.48
CA ALA A 3 28.66 18.35 -12.23
C ALA A 3 28.32 17.04 -11.47
N PRO A 4 28.42 17.02 -10.13
CA PRO A 4 27.99 15.87 -9.35
C PRO A 4 26.46 15.74 -9.47
N ILE A 5 25.98 14.51 -9.69
CA ILE A 5 24.55 14.20 -9.57
C ILE A 5 24.24 14.18 -8.07
N VAL A 6 23.53 15.20 -7.59
CA VAL A 6 22.97 15.17 -6.24
C VAL A 6 21.77 14.23 -6.29
N ALA A 7 21.86 13.08 -5.62
CA ALA A 7 20.70 12.22 -5.43
C ALA A 7 19.66 13.02 -4.65
N GLN A 8 18.48 13.20 -5.23
CA GLN A 8 17.37 13.85 -4.53
C GLN A 8 17.03 12.99 -3.31
N GLU A 9 17.07 13.58 -2.12
CA GLU A 9 16.66 12.87 -0.91
C GLU A 9 15.19 12.46 -1.06
N ASN A 10 14.88 11.21 -0.70
CA ASN A 10 13.51 10.71 -0.77
C ASN A 10 12.66 11.45 0.27
N LEU A 11 11.62 12.15 -0.20
CA LEU A 11 10.73 12.93 0.66
C LEU A 11 9.68 12.07 1.37
N LEU A 12 9.55 10.81 0.98
CA LEU A 12 8.59 9.88 1.57
C LEU A 12 9.11 9.36 2.90
N THR A 13 8.21 9.30 3.87
CA THR A 13 8.45 8.57 5.12
C THR A 13 8.23 7.09 4.88
N ASN A 14 9.21 6.26 5.22
CA ASN A 14 9.16 4.79 5.05
C ASN A 14 8.83 4.33 3.62
N PRO A 15 9.61 4.73 2.59
CA PRO A 15 9.34 4.39 1.20
C PRO A 15 9.51 2.89 0.88
N GLY A 16 10.15 2.14 1.78
CA GLY A 16 10.39 0.69 1.65
C GLY A 16 9.27 -0.18 2.22
N PHE A 17 8.26 0.41 2.88
CA PHE A 17 7.21 -0.32 3.59
C PHE A 17 7.76 -1.28 4.66
N GLU A 18 8.70 -0.78 5.46
CA GLU A 18 9.28 -1.53 6.56
C GLU A 18 8.34 -1.56 7.78
N ALA A 19 8.51 -2.57 8.63
CA ALA A 19 7.77 -2.71 9.88
C ALA A 19 7.95 -1.48 10.82
N PRO A 20 7.02 -1.25 11.76
CA PRO A 20 5.82 -2.04 12.05
C PRO A 20 4.68 -1.78 11.06
N PHE A 21 3.80 -2.76 10.94
CA PHE A 21 2.52 -2.62 10.23
C PHE A 21 1.43 -2.28 11.25
N VAL A 22 0.59 -1.30 10.89
CA VAL A 22 -0.42 -0.71 11.76
C VAL A 22 -1.79 -1.07 11.21
N ALA A 23 -2.64 -1.64 12.06
CA ALA A 23 -4.03 -1.91 11.72
C ALA A 23 -4.84 -0.61 11.76
N HIS A 24 -5.68 -0.40 10.75
CA HIS A 24 -6.59 0.73 10.66
C HIS A 24 -8.06 0.29 10.69
N PRO A 25 -8.99 1.13 11.17
CA PRO A 25 -10.42 0.85 11.13
C PRO A 25 -10.96 0.62 9.71
N GLY A 26 -11.99 -0.22 9.62
CA GLY A 26 -12.68 -0.59 8.37
C GLY A 26 -12.94 -2.09 8.31
N GLU A 27 -13.37 -2.59 7.15
CA GLU A 27 -13.51 -4.04 6.95
C GLU A 27 -12.13 -4.70 6.92
N GLU A 28 -11.95 -5.82 7.62
CA GLU A 28 -10.63 -6.41 7.78
C GLU A 28 -10.17 -7.19 6.54
N PRO A 29 -8.86 -7.16 6.22
CA PRO A 29 -7.75 -6.47 6.89
C PRO A 29 -7.31 -5.16 6.19
N ARG A 30 -7.01 -4.13 7.01
CA ARG A 30 -6.41 -2.85 6.59
C ARG A 30 -5.14 -2.56 7.37
N GLU A 31 -4.11 -3.34 7.14
CA GLU A 31 -2.83 -3.23 7.81
C GLU A 31 -1.76 -2.66 6.88
N VAL A 32 -1.18 -1.50 7.22
CA VAL A 32 -0.18 -0.84 6.39
C VAL A 32 1.08 -0.45 7.17
N ALA A 33 2.22 -0.41 6.49
CA ALA A 33 3.50 -0.01 7.10
C ALA A 33 3.43 1.39 7.75
N GLN A 34 4.11 1.56 8.88
CA GLN A 34 4.14 2.82 9.63
C GLN A 34 4.50 4.01 8.71
N GLY A 35 3.77 5.12 8.88
CA GLY A 35 3.95 6.33 8.09
C GLY A 35 3.05 6.40 6.85
N TRP A 36 2.33 5.32 6.54
CA TRP A 36 1.34 5.25 5.48
C TRP A 36 -0.08 5.12 6.02
N VAL A 37 -1.06 5.40 5.16
CA VAL A 37 -2.49 5.20 5.43
C VAL A 37 -3.11 4.36 4.30
N PRO A 38 -4.05 3.45 4.61
CA PRO A 38 -4.73 2.69 3.56
C PRO A 38 -5.63 3.63 2.76
N TRP A 39 -5.52 3.58 1.43
CA TRP A 39 -6.26 4.48 0.54
C TRP A 39 -7.11 3.69 -0.47
N HIS A 40 -8.28 4.20 -0.77
CA HIS A 40 -9.11 3.78 -1.90
C HIS A 40 -10.16 4.86 -2.14
N VAL A 41 -10.70 4.93 -3.35
CA VAL A 41 -11.91 5.70 -3.63
C VAL A 41 -13.09 5.01 -2.92
N PRO A 42 -13.84 5.69 -2.03
CA PRO A 42 -15.01 5.09 -1.41
C PRO A 42 -16.10 4.79 -2.44
N ARG A 43 -16.72 3.63 -2.31
CA ARG A 43 -17.89 3.23 -3.11
C ARG A 43 -19.11 4.09 -2.77
N THR A 44 -19.96 4.34 -3.76
CA THR A 44 -21.29 4.94 -3.60
C THR A 44 -22.39 3.88 -3.81
N ASP A 45 -23.61 4.15 -3.35
CA ASP A 45 -24.70 3.17 -3.36
C ASP A 45 -25.18 2.76 -4.77
N ASP A 46 -24.90 3.58 -5.78
CA ASP A 46 -25.23 3.33 -7.19
C ASP A 46 -24.17 2.47 -7.92
N MET A 47 -23.01 2.23 -7.29
CA MET A 47 -21.96 1.40 -7.87
C MET A 47 -22.27 -0.10 -7.76
N PRO A 48 -21.93 -0.91 -8.79
CA PRO A 48 -21.93 -2.37 -8.69
C PRO A 48 -21.08 -2.87 -7.52
N SER A 49 -21.41 -4.05 -7.00
CA SER A 49 -20.78 -4.63 -5.81
C SER A 49 -19.28 -4.92 -5.93
N TYR A 50 -18.74 -4.95 -7.14
CA TYR A 50 -17.31 -5.19 -7.39
C TYR A 50 -16.50 -3.90 -7.59
N GLN A 51 -17.16 -2.76 -7.72
CA GLN A 51 -16.51 -1.49 -8.04
C GLN A 51 -16.17 -0.74 -6.76
N ASN A 52 -14.90 -0.37 -6.60
CA ASN A 52 -14.38 0.43 -5.48
C ASN A 52 -14.72 -0.15 -4.09
N THR A 53 -14.92 -1.46 -4.01
CA THR A 53 -14.95 -2.19 -2.73
C THR A 53 -13.63 -1.98 -2.01
N GLN A 54 -13.68 -1.92 -0.68
CA GLN A 54 -12.50 -1.66 0.12
C GLN A 54 -11.47 -2.79 -0.04
N PRO A 55 -10.26 -2.49 -0.53
CA PRO A 55 -9.24 -3.50 -0.71
C PRO A 55 -8.60 -3.91 0.61
N LYS A 56 -7.92 -5.06 0.58
CA LYS A 56 -7.21 -5.62 1.73
C LYS A 56 -5.74 -5.22 1.70
N TYR A 57 -5.24 -4.80 2.85
CA TYR A 57 -3.83 -4.45 3.06
C TYR A 57 -3.22 -5.34 4.13
N LYS A 58 -2.04 -5.89 3.85
CA LYS A 58 -1.27 -6.75 4.76
C LYS A 58 0.24 -6.59 4.52
N GLU A 59 1.03 -6.94 5.53
CA GLU A 59 2.45 -7.21 5.32
C GLU A 59 2.67 -8.45 4.44
N ALA A 60 3.87 -8.57 3.85
CA ALA A 60 4.23 -9.73 3.04
C ALA A 60 4.67 -10.92 3.89
N ALA A 61 5.40 -10.67 4.97
CA ALA A 61 5.82 -11.70 5.91
C ALA A 61 4.61 -12.50 6.45
N PRO A 62 4.77 -13.81 6.75
CA PRO A 62 5.99 -14.59 6.68
C PRO A 62 6.37 -15.05 5.25
N ASP A 63 5.52 -14.85 4.25
CA ASP A 63 5.85 -15.19 2.86
C ASP A 63 6.74 -14.11 2.22
N THR A 64 8.04 -14.39 2.23
CA THR A 64 9.07 -13.47 1.73
C THR A 64 9.22 -13.47 0.21
N SER A 65 8.48 -14.32 -0.53
CA SER A 65 8.62 -14.43 -1.99
C SER A 65 8.29 -13.14 -2.75
N ARG A 66 7.54 -12.23 -2.12
CA ARG A 66 7.14 -10.93 -2.67
C ARG A 66 7.95 -9.75 -2.13
N ILE A 67 9.01 -10.00 -1.36
CA ILE A 67 9.93 -8.98 -0.86
C ILE A 67 11.10 -8.85 -1.84
N ARG A 68 11.21 -7.69 -2.50
CA ARG A 68 12.31 -7.41 -3.45
C ARG A 68 13.59 -6.99 -2.75
N SER A 69 13.47 -6.21 -1.67
CA SER A 69 14.55 -5.62 -0.87
C SER A 69 13.99 -5.19 0.48
N GLY A 70 14.86 -4.86 1.43
CA GLY A 70 14.41 -4.45 2.76
C GLY A 70 14.05 -5.65 3.64
N SER A 71 13.32 -5.40 4.73
CA SER A 71 12.91 -6.45 5.67
C SER A 71 11.49 -6.98 5.40
N ASN A 72 10.63 -6.17 4.77
CA ASN A 72 9.25 -6.53 4.44
C ASN A 72 8.76 -5.84 3.17
N ALA A 73 7.47 -6.03 2.83
CA ALA A 73 6.80 -5.33 1.76
C ALA A 73 5.31 -5.16 2.08
N GLN A 74 4.68 -4.14 1.50
CA GLN A 74 3.22 -3.97 1.55
C GLN A 74 2.55 -4.80 0.46
N GLN A 75 1.55 -5.59 0.85
CA GLN A 75 0.65 -6.26 -0.08
C GLN A 75 -0.68 -5.49 -0.18
N TYR A 76 -1.15 -5.38 -1.43
CA TYR A 76 -2.50 -4.94 -1.79
C TYR A 76 -3.22 -6.14 -2.40
N PHE A 77 -4.40 -6.47 -1.89
CA PHE A 77 -5.22 -7.57 -2.41
C PHE A 77 -6.65 -7.14 -2.68
N SER A 78 -7.15 -7.61 -3.81
CA SER A 78 -8.55 -7.58 -4.21
C SER A 78 -8.87 -8.83 -5.03
N ILE A 79 -10.11 -9.30 -5.01
CA ILE A 79 -10.52 -10.52 -5.72
C ILE A 79 -11.80 -10.22 -6.49
N PHE A 80 -11.74 -10.29 -7.82
CA PHE A 80 -12.86 -9.96 -8.72
C PHE A 80 -13.43 -8.54 -8.52
N GLU A 81 -12.56 -7.58 -8.20
CA GLU A 81 -12.92 -6.18 -7.95
C GLU A 81 -12.22 -5.24 -8.94
N ALA A 82 -12.82 -4.07 -9.17
CA ALA A 82 -12.26 -2.99 -9.96
C ALA A 82 -12.04 -1.76 -9.07
N HIS A 83 -10.92 -1.05 -9.25
CA HIS A 83 -10.57 0.12 -8.45
C HIS A 83 -10.09 1.27 -9.31
N ASP A 84 -10.49 2.48 -8.93
CA ASP A 84 -9.94 3.71 -9.49
C ASP A 84 -8.58 4.03 -8.84
N GLY A 85 -7.54 4.12 -9.68
CA GLY A 85 -6.19 4.49 -9.25
C GLY A 85 -5.97 6.01 -9.19
N GLY A 86 -4.96 6.45 -8.42
CA GLY A 86 -4.53 7.84 -8.31
C GLY A 86 -3.01 7.98 -8.36
N VAL A 87 -2.53 9.23 -8.43
CA VAL A 87 -1.11 9.63 -8.38
C VAL A 87 -0.97 10.80 -7.42
#